data_AF-A0A8D5G3J0-F1
#
_entry.id   AF-A0A8D5G3J0-F1
#
_cell.length_a   1.000
_cell.length_b   1.000
_cell.length_c   1.000
_cell.angle_alpha   90.00
_cell.angle_beta   90.00
_cell.angle_gamma   90.00
#
_symmetry.space_group_name_H-M   'P 1'
#
loop_
_entity.id
_entity.type
_entity.pdbx_description
1 polymer ?
#
loop_
_entity_poly.entity_id
_entity_poly.type
_entity_poly.pdbx_seq_one_letter_code
_entity_poly.pdbx_strand_id
1 'polypeptide(L)'
;MNKQTKPVQPETNATTVQPAQANEDLLDYIARFTDLSADAQKKELVQVLQALGQNKTDISLRSKAAIMYAIPASKVKDNAKAQSLLDDLLKEKTLEAKQKGLLLLIRDFVSDNSKLTSKIKDEQKRSDVAQQKFDAAQQRADALQQKLDELKDIERTMIDRDQKKPK
;
A
#
# COMPACT_ATOMS: atom_id res chain seq x y z
N MET A 1 -75.60 -10.99 44.87
CA MET A 1 -75.31 -11.44 43.48
C MET A 1 -74.72 -10.24 42.74
N ASN A 2 -73.62 -10.30 41.98
CA ASN A 2 -72.63 -11.37 41.78
C ASN A 2 -71.34 -10.74 41.19
N LYS A 3 -70.13 -11.07 41.71
CA LYS A 3 -68.78 -10.92 41.08
C LYS A 3 -68.40 -9.53 40.50
N GLN A 4 -67.43 -8.75 40.98
CA GLN A 4 -66.03 -9.01 41.42
C GLN A 4 -65.11 -9.61 40.35
N THR A 5 -64.24 -8.78 39.74
CA THR A 5 -62.80 -9.04 39.49
C THR A 5 -62.06 -7.79 38.98
N LYS A 6 -61.09 -7.29 39.77
CA LYS A 6 -59.79 -6.80 39.26
C LYS A 6 -59.01 -8.03 38.74
N PRO A 7 -58.08 -7.95 37.77
CA PRO A 7 -56.79 -7.24 37.90
C PRO A 7 -56.37 -6.56 36.56
N VAL A 8 -55.12 -6.23 36.20
CA VAL A 8 -53.77 -6.37 36.80
C VAL A 8 -52.82 -5.26 36.30
N GLN A 9 -51.65 -5.09 36.94
CA GLN A 9 -50.38 -4.78 36.26
C GLN A 9 -49.44 -5.98 36.54
N PRO A 10 -48.55 -6.36 35.61
CA PRO A 10 -47.15 -6.04 35.89
C PRO A 10 -46.29 -5.73 34.64
N GLU A 11 -45.21 -4.99 34.92
CA GLU A 11 -43.82 -5.22 34.48
C GLU A 11 -43.42 -5.35 32.99
N THR A 12 -42.44 -4.51 32.65
CA THR A 12 -41.25 -4.76 31.81
C THR A 12 -41.37 -5.61 30.54
N ASN A 13 -41.26 -4.93 29.40
CA ASN A 13 -40.31 -5.27 28.33
C ASN A 13 -39.90 -3.92 27.71
N ALA A 14 -38.77 -3.28 28.07
CA ALA A 14 -37.42 -3.83 27.94
C ALA A 14 -37.22 -4.52 26.57
N THR A 15 -37.54 -3.82 25.48
CA THR A 15 -37.18 -4.26 24.12
C THR A 15 -35.69 -4.54 24.10
N THR A 16 -35.39 -5.83 23.96
CA THR A 16 -34.09 -6.40 24.26
C THR A 16 -33.04 -5.88 23.28
N VAL A 17 -31.84 -5.64 23.80
CA VAL A 17 -30.66 -5.36 22.99
C VAL A 17 -30.47 -6.49 21.98
N GLN A 18 -30.66 -6.22 20.69
CA GLN A 18 -30.11 -7.04 19.62
C GLN A 18 -29.00 -6.24 18.95
N PRO A 19 -27.72 -6.54 19.21
CA PRO A 19 -26.63 -6.14 18.34
C PRO A 19 -26.71 -7.02 17.09
N ALA A 20 -27.71 -6.79 16.24
CA ALA A 20 -27.65 -7.21 14.85
C ALA A 20 -26.49 -6.40 14.24
N GLN A 21 -25.28 -6.97 14.33
CA GLN A 21 -24.09 -6.39 13.74
C GLN A 21 -24.43 -6.07 12.28
N ALA A 22 -24.43 -4.78 11.95
CA ALA A 22 -24.78 -4.36 10.61
C ALA A 22 -23.82 -5.07 9.65
N ASN A 23 -24.37 -5.94 8.81
CA ASN A 23 -23.73 -6.42 7.59
C ASN A 23 -23.66 -5.23 6.62
N GLU A 24 -22.89 -4.20 7.01
CA GLU A 24 -22.49 -3.10 6.14
C GLU A 24 -21.68 -3.75 5.02
N ASP A 25 -22.17 -3.64 3.78
CA ASP A 25 -21.53 -4.28 2.66
C ASP A 25 -20.09 -3.74 2.57
N LEU A 26 -19.12 -4.65 2.65
CA LEU A 26 -17.72 -4.29 2.61
C LEU A 26 -17.37 -3.64 1.26
N LEU A 27 -18.13 -3.89 0.20
CA LEU A 27 -18.00 -3.23 -1.10
C LEU A 27 -18.50 -1.78 -1.06
N ASP A 28 -19.66 -1.51 -0.46
CA ASP A 28 -20.17 -0.15 -0.25
C ASP A 28 -19.22 0.66 0.64
N TYR A 29 -18.67 0.02 1.67
CA TYR A 29 -17.63 0.61 2.53
C TYR A 29 -16.37 0.97 1.73
N ILE A 30 -15.89 0.08 0.86
CA ILE A 30 -14.74 0.35 -0.03
C ILE A 30 -15.03 1.57 -0.91
N ALA A 31 -16.19 1.58 -1.60
CA ALA A 31 -16.57 2.67 -2.51
C ALA A 31 -16.62 4.02 -1.78
N ARG A 32 -17.29 4.09 -0.62
CA ARG A 32 -17.33 5.31 0.20
C ARG A 32 -15.93 5.77 0.59
N PHE A 33 -15.09 4.86 1.07
CA PHE A 33 -13.76 5.21 1.58
C PHE A 33 -12.79 5.65 0.47
N THR A 34 -12.93 5.13 -0.76
CA THR A 34 -12.10 5.59 -1.90
C THR A 34 -12.40 7.02 -2.33
N ASP A 35 -13.64 7.49 -2.15
CA ASP A 35 -14.06 8.86 -2.51
C ASP A 35 -13.70 9.91 -1.46
N LEU A 36 -13.28 9.48 -0.26
CA LEU A 36 -12.87 10.38 0.82
C LEU A 36 -11.52 11.05 0.54
N SER A 37 -11.41 12.31 0.99
CA SER A 37 -10.14 13.05 0.98
C SER A 37 -9.09 12.36 1.87
N ALA A 38 -7.80 12.62 1.59
CA ALA A 38 -6.69 11.99 2.30
C ALA A 38 -6.74 12.18 3.83
N ASP A 39 -7.24 13.33 4.31
CA ASP A 39 -7.36 13.60 5.74
C ASP A 39 -8.64 13.01 6.35
N ALA A 40 -9.71 12.85 5.56
CA ALA A 40 -10.88 12.08 5.99
C ALA A 40 -10.55 10.58 6.12
N GLN A 41 -9.81 10.01 5.16
CA GLN A 41 -9.32 8.62 5.23
C GLN A 41 -8.47 8.36 6.49
N LYS A 42 -7.56 9.29 6.85
CA LYS A 42 -6.77 9.21 8.09
C LYS A 42 -7.65 9.29 9.34
N LYS A 43 -8.62 10.21 9.39
CA LYS A 43 -9.53 10.38 10.53
C LYS A 43 -10.38 9.12 10.74
N GLU A 44 -10.94 8.56 9.67
CA GLU A 44 -11.72 7.33 9.75
C GLU A 44 -10.85 6.15 10.20
N LEU A 45 -9.61 6.03 9.72
CA LEU A 45 -8.70 4.98 10.19
C LEU A 45 -8.43 5.09 11.70
N VAL A 46 -8.20 6.30 12.21
CA VAL A 46 -8.02 6.52 13.66
C VAL A 46 -9.28 6.14 14.44
N GLN A 47 -10.48 6.46 13.93
CA GLN A 47 -11.76 6.07 14.56
C GLN A 47 -11.96 4.56 14.57
N VAL A 48 -11.70 3.87 13.45
CA VAL A 48 -11.81 2.39 13.36
C VAL A 48 -10.80 1.72 14.29
N LEU A 49 -9.55 2.21 14.34
CA LEU A 49 -8.52 1.70 15.26
C LEU A 49 -8.87 1.95 16.74
N GLN A 50 -9.47 3.10 17.07
CA GLN A 50 -9.92 3.41 18.42
C GLN A 50 -11.08 2.48 18.84
N ALA A 51 -12.05 2.26 17.96
CA ALA A 51 -13.16 1.32 18.19
C ALA A 51 -12.65 -0.13 18.35
N LEU A 52 -11.69 -0.54 17.52
CA LEU A 52 -11.02 -1.85 17.60
C LEU A 52 -10.17 -1.98 18.88
N GLY A 53 -9.62 -0.87 19.39
CA GLY A 53 -8.97 -0.82 20.70
C GLY A 53 -9.92 -1.15 21.86
N GLN A 54 -11.19 -0.72 21.76
CA GLN A 54 -12.25 -1.07 22.72
C GLN A 54 -12.82 -2.48 22.49
N ASN A 55 -12.95 -2.91 21.22
CA ASN A 55 -13.51 -4.21 20.86
C ASN A 55 -12.63 -4.95 19.83
N LYS A 56 -11.59 -5.62 20.34
CA LYS A 56 -10.55 -6.27 19.53
C LYS A 56 -11.04 -7.49 18.74
N THR A 57 -12.17 -8.09 19.15
CA THR A 57 -12.75 -9.27 18.51
C THR A 57 -13.81 -8.93 17.46
N ASP A 58 -14.15 -7.66 17.26
CA ASP A 58 -15.11 -7.28 16.23
C ASP A 58 -14.56 -7.57 14.82
N ILE A 59 -15.26 -8.45 14.10
CA ILE A 59 -14.91 -8.89 12.74
C ILE A 59 -15.14 -7.77 11.73
N SER A 60 -16.18 -6.96 11.91
CA SER A 60 -16.51 -5.84 11.01
C SER A 60 -15.45 -4.75 11.11
N LEU A 61 -15.07 -4.34 12.33
CA LEU A 61 -14.02 -3.34 12.53
C LEU A 61 -12.66 -3.82 12.03
N ARG A 62 -12.29 -5.09 12.29
CA ARG A 62 -11.05 -5.68 11.76
C ARG A 62 -11.07 -5.76 10.23
N SER A 63 -12.19 -6.14 9.61
CA SER A 63 -12.33 -6.19 8.15
C SER A 63 -12.20 -4.82 7.51
N LYS A 64 -12.85 -3.79 8.07
CA LYS A 64 -12.70 -2.40 7.62
C LYS A 64 -11.25 -1.92 7.74
N ALA A 65 -10.62 -2.12 8.89
CA ALA A 65 -9.20 -1.75 9.08
C ALA A 65 -8.28 -2.44 8.05
N ALA A 66 -8.47 -3.75 7.83
CA ALA A 66 -7.72 -4.51 6.83
C ALA A 66 -7.89 -3.94 5.41
N ILE A 67 -9.13 -3.62 5.03
CA ILE A 67 -9.48 -3.00 3.74
C ILE A 67 -8.80 -1.63 3.59
N MET A 68 -8.90 -0.75 4.60
CA MET A 68 -8.31 0.60 4.58
C MET A 68 -6.79 0.57 4.36
N TYR A 69 -6.10 -0.43 4.91
CA TYR A 69 -4.67 -0.64 4.70
C TYR A 69 -4.31 -1.31 3.37
N ALA A 70 -5.25 -2.00 2.72
CA ALA A 70 -5.01 -2.83 1.54
C ALA A 70 -5.27 -2.13 0.20
N ILE A 71 -6.33 -1.32 0.11
CA ILE A 71 -6.83 -0.85 -1.19
C ILE A 71 -5.89 0.15 -1.89
N PRO A 72 -5.88 0.22 -3.24
CA PRO A 72 -4.88 1.01 -3.98
C PRO A 72 -5.05 2.53 -3.80
N ALA A 73 -6.30 3.01 -3.70
CA ALA A 73 -6.61 4.43 -3.58
C ALA A 73 -6.39 4.99 -2.16
N SER A 74 -6.18 4.13 -1.16
CA SER A 74 -5.92 4.53 0.22
C SER A 74 -4.61 5.30 0.34
N LYS A 75 -4.68 6.49 0.93
CA LYS A 75 -3.49 7.29 1.30
C LYS A 75 -2.86 6.82 2.63
N VAL A 76 -3.47 5.85 3.30
CA VAL A 76 -2.99 5.22 4.55
C VAL A 76 -2.58 3.77 4.36
N LYS A 77 -2.32 3.35 3.11
CA LYS A 77 -1.96 1.99 2.72
C LYS A 77 -0.72 1.46 3.48
N ASP A 78 -0.85 0.29 4.09
CA ASP A 78 0.21 -0.44 4.77
C ASP A 78 0.04 -1.93 4.49
N ASN A 79 0.70 -2.41 3.43
CA ASN A 79 0.57 -3.79 2.97
C ASN A 79 0.91 -4.81 4.06
N ALA A 80 1.85 -4.50 4.97
CA ALA A 80 2.28 -5.43 6.01
C ALA A 80 1.20 -5.58 7.10
N LYS A 81 0.60 -4.47 7.53
CA LYS A 81 -0.54 -4.50 8.46
C LYS A 81 -1.78 -5.11 7.83
N ALA A 82 -2.08 -4.76 6.57
CA ALA A 82 -3.16 -5.36 5.80
C ALA A 82 -3.04 -6.89 5.76
N GLN A 83 -1.87 -7.41 5.37
CA GLN A 83 -1.60 -8.84 5.28
C GLN A 83 -1.83 -9.55 6.63
N SER A 84 -1.26 -9.03 7.72
CA SER A 84 -1.44 -9.61 9.06
C SER A 84 -2.92 -9.65 9.49
N LEU A 85 -3.66 -8.55 9.29
CA LEU A 85 -5.08 -8.48 9.66
C LEU A 85 -5.95 -9.41 8.80
N LEU A 86 -5.66 -9.53 7.50
CA LEU A 86 -6.36 -10.44 6.59
C LEU A 86 -6.08 -11.90 6.94
N ASP A 87 -4.81 -12.26 7.21
CA ASP A 87 -4.44 -13.63 7.59
C ASP A 87 -5.05 -14.03 8.93
N ASP A 88 -5.24 -13.11 9.88
CA ASP A 88 -5.94 -13.38 11.13
C ASP A 88 -7.47 -13.50 10.95
N LEU A 89 -8.09 -12.63 10.15
CA LEU A 89 -9.51 -12.73 9.80
C LEU A 89 -9.84 -14.04 9.08
N LEU A 90 -9.01 -14.47 8.13
CA LEU A 90 -9.26 -15.67 7.32
C LEU A 90 -9.15 -16.98 8.11
N LYS A 91 -8.56 -16.96 9.32
CA LYS A 91 -8.56 -18.08 10.28
C LYS A 91 -9.88 -18.23 11.03
N GLU A 92 -10.69 -17.16 11.13
CA GLU A 92 -11.94 -17.21 11.87
C GLU A 92 -13.05 -17.95 11.08
N LYS A 93 -13.76 -18.84 11.79
CA LYS A 93 -14.79 -19.71 11.20
C LYS A 93 -16.17 -19.03 11.08
N THR A 94 -16.28 -17.81 11.59
CA THR A 94 -17.50 -17.00 11.70
C THR A 94 -17.76 -16.10 10.50
N LEU A 95 -16.83 -15.99 9.55
CA LEU A 95 -17.00 -15.16 8.36
C LEU A 95 -17.98 -15.79 7.35
N GLU A 96 -18.83 -14.95 6.76
CA GLU A 96 -19.68 -15.35 5.64
C GLU A 96 -18.83 -15.73 4.42
N ALA A 97 -19.30 -16.69 3.61
CA ALA A 97 -18.60 -17.14 2.40
C ALA A 97 -18.29 -15.98 1.42
N LYS A 98 -19.20 -15.02 1.27
CA LYS A 98 -18.99 -13.83 0.41
C LYS A 98 -17.87 -12.92 0.94
N GLN A 99 -17.94 -12.58 2.23
CA GLN A 99 -16.91 -11.78 2.92
C GLN A 99 -15.55 -12.46 2.82
N LYS A 100 -15.49 -13.77 3.07
CA LYS A 100 -14.27 -14.57 2.95
C LYS A 100 -13.69 -14.55 1.53
N GLY A 101 -14.54 -14.63 0.50
CA GLY A 101 -14.12 -14.50 -0.90
C GLY A 101 -13.50 -13.12 -1.21
N LEU A 102 -14.13 -12.04 -0.73
CA LEU A 102 -13.60 -10.68 -0.88
C LEU A 102 -12.25 -10.52 -0.15
N LEU A 103 -12.14 -10.96 1.11
CA LEU A 103 -10.90 -10.84 1.87
C LEU A 103 -9.75 -11.68 1.29
N LEU A 104 -10.05 -12.84 0.68
CA LEU A 104 -9.07 -13.63 -0.07
C LEU A 104 -8.55 -12.85 -1.30
N LEU A 105 -9.44 -12.28 -2.11
CA LEU A 105 -9.06 -11.45 -3.27
C LEU A 105 -8.19 -10.26 -2.85
N ILE A 106 -8.56 -9.59 -1.75
CA ILE A 106 -7.78 -8.46 -1.21
C ILE A 106 -6.42 -8.92 -0.68
N ARG A 107 -6.35 -10.08 0.00
CA ARG A 107 -5.07 -10.66 0.47
C ARG A 107 -4.14 -10.98 -0.70
N ASP A 108 -4.65 -11.62 -1.73
CA ASP A 108 -3.86 -12.00 -2.90
C ASP A 108 -3.35 -10.76 -3.63
N PHE A 109 -4.20 -9.73 -3.76
CA PHE A 109 -3.82 -8.40 -4.25
C PHE A 109 -2.72 -7.71 -3.42
N VAL A 110 -2.80 -7.77 -2.08
CA VAL A 110 -1.77 -7.20 -1.17
C VAL A 110 -0.45 -7.97 -1.28
N SER A 111 -0.51 -9.30 -1.39
CA SER A 111 0.65 -10.17 -1.59
C SER A 111 1.38 -9.82 -2.89
N ASP A 112 0.64 -9.71 -4.00
CA ASP A 112 1.22 -9.41 -5.32
C ASP A 112 1.73 -7.97 -5.42
N ASN A 113 1.05 -6.99 -4.83
CA ASN A 113 1.56 -5.62 -4.72
C ASN A 113 2.89 -5.56 -3.95
N SER A 114 3.03 -6.37 -2.90
CA SER A 114 4.25 -6.41 -2.09
C SER A 114 5.42 -7.00 -2.87
N LYS A 115 5.19 -8.09 -3.62
CA LYS A 115 6.17 -8.67 -4.56
C LYS A 115 6.56 -7.67 -5.65
N LEU A 116 5.58 -7.00 -6.27
CA LEU A 116 5.81 -6.01 -7.32
C LEU A 116 6.60 -4.81 -6.81
N THR A 117 6.26 -4.31 -5.62
CA THR A 117 6.99 -3.20 -4.97
C THR A 117 8.45 -3.56 -4.68
N SER A 118 8.76 -4.81 -4.30
CA SER A 118 10.14 -5.27 -4.16
C SER A 118 10.86 -5.27 -5.51
N LYS A 119 10.26 -5.88 -6.54
CA LYS A 119 10.84 -5.92 -7.89
C LYS A 119 11.16 -4.53 -8.45
N ILE A 120 10.26 -3.55 -8.26
CA ILE A 120 10.48 -2.16 -8.67
C ILE A 120 11.68 -1.56 -7.93
N LYS A 121 11.82 -1.78 -6.61
CA LYS A 121 12.96 -1.29 -5.84
C LYS A 121 14.29 -1.94 -6.27
N ASP A 122 14.28 -3.21 -6.63
CA ASP A 122 15.49 -3.92 -7.03
C ASP A 122 15.91 -3.59 -8.46
N GLU A 123 14.96 -3.42 -9.39
CA GLU A 123 15.25 -2.92 -10.74
C GLU A 123 15.69 -1.45 -10.73
N GLN A 124 15.14 -0.60 -9.85
CA GLN A 124 15.61 0.77 -9.66
C GLN A 124 17.09 0.80 -9.26
N LYS A 125 17.49 0.07 -8.20
CA LYS A 125 18.90 -0.04 -7.79
C LYS A 125 19.80 -0.52 -8.93
N ARG A 126 19.31 -1.47 -9.74
CA ARG A 126 20.05 -2.01 -10.89
C ARG A 126 20.22 -0.95 -11.98
N SER A 127 19.18 -0.15 -12.24
CA SER A 127 19.23 1.02 -13.13
C SER A 127 20.23 2.06 -12.63
N ASP A 128 20.21 2.39 -11.34
CA ASP A 128 21.13 3.37 -10.73
C ASP A 128 22.61 2.93 -10.89
N VAL A 129 22.89 1.64 -10.64
CA VAL A 129 24.23 1.05 -10.85
C VAL A 129 24.62 1.00 -12.33
N ALA A 130 23.67 0.77 -13.24
CA ALA A 130 23.93 0.81 -14.68
C ALA A 130 24.27 2.24 -15.15
N GLN A 131 23.53 3.25 -14.66
CA GLN A 131 23.79 4.66 -14.95
C GLN A 131 25.17 5.10 -14.47
N GLN A 132 25.54 4.78 -13.22
CA GLN A 132 26.87 5.09 -12.69
C GLN A 132 28.02 4.48 -13.53
N LYS A 133 27.82 3.27 -14.05
CA LYS A 133 28.80 2.62 -14.95
C LYS A 133 28.86 3.30 -16.31
N PHE A 134 27.72 3.73 -16.84
CA PHE A 134 27.65 4.48 -18.09
C PHE A 134 28.37 5.83 -17.96
N ASP A 135 28.07 6.59 -16.92
CA ASP A 135 28.70 7.90 -16.67
C ASP A 135 30.22 7.78 -16.50
N ALA A 136 30.69 6.78 -15.74
CA ALA A 136 32.12 6.52 -15.57
C ALA A 136 32.81 6.05 -16.87
N ALA A 137 32.11 5.28 -17.71
CA ALA A 137 32.62 4.88 -19.03
C ALA A 137 32.70 6.07 -19.99
N GLN A 138 31.70 6.96 -19.98
CA GLN A 138 31.66 8.18 -20.78
C GLN A 138 32.81 9.13 -20.39
N GLN A 139 32.98 9.43 -19.10
CA GLN A 139 34.11 10.25 -18.61
C GLN A 139 35.47 9.68 -19.02
N ARG A 140 35.62 8.35 -19.01
CA ARG A 140 36.85 7.69 -19.46
C ARG A 140 37.03 7.78 -20.98
N ALA A 141 35.96 7.70 -21.76
CA ALA A 141 36.01 7.88 -23.21
C ALA A 141 36.41 9.33 -23.57
N ASP A 142 35.78 10.33 -22.93
CA ASP A 142 36.08 11.75 -23.13
C ASP A 142 37.54 12.07 -22.78
N ALA A 143 38.04 11.54 -21.65
CA ALA A 143 39.44 11.71 -21.24
C ALA A 143 40.45 10.99 -22.15
N LEU A 144 40.06 9.90 -22.81
CA LEU A 144 40.89 9.24 -23.83
C LEU A 144 40.86 10.00 -25.16
N GLN A 145 39.70 10.54 -25.54
CA GLN A 145 39.55 11.37 -26.73
C GLN A 145 40.41 12.63 -26.64
N GLN A 146 40.36 13.34 -25.50
CA GLN A 146 41.21 14.51 -25.27
C GLN A 146 42.71 14.18 -25.43
N LYS A 147 43.19 13.09 -24.82
CA LYS A 147 44.60 12.65 -24.97
C LYS A 147 44.97 12.29 -26.40
N LEU A 148 44.04 11.70 -27.15
CA LEU A 148 44.25 11.32 -28.54
C LEU A 148 44.35 12.56 -29.45
N ASP A 149 43.59 13.62 -29.16
CA ASP A 149 43.67 14.87 -29.89
C ASP A 149 44.92 15.70 -29.47
N GLU A 150 45.29 15.72 -28.20
CA GLU A 150 46.59 16.26 -27.73
C GLU A 150 47.78 15.60 -28.44
N LEU A 151 47.76 14.27 -28.62
CA LEU A 151 48.80 13.55 -29.35
C LEU A 151 48.86 13.91 -30.84
N LYS A 152 47.71 14.11 -31.51
CA LYS A 152 47.67 14.58 -32.91
C LYS A 152 48.24 15.99 -33.06
N ASP A 153 47.95 16.89 -32.12
CA ASP A 153 48.49 18.25 -32.14
C ASP A 153 50.01 18.26 -31.92
N ILE A 154 50.52 17.37 -31.05
CA ILE A 154 51.97 17.14 -30.90
C ILE A 154 52.58 16.61 -32.21
N GLU A 155 51.99 15.58 -32.82
CA GLU A 155 52.46 15.01 -34.09
C GLU A 155 52.50 16.08 -35.20
N ARG A 156 51.42 16.86 -35.35
CA ARG A 156 51.32 17.94 -36.33
C ARG A 156 52.37 19.02 -36.11
N THR A 157 52.56 19.48 -34.87
CA THR A 157 53.58 20.51 -34.56
C THR A 157 55.02 20.01 -34.70
N MET A 158 55.27 18.70 -34.60
CA MET A 158 56.57 18.11 -34.93
C MET A 158 56.80 18.09 -36.45
N ILE A 159 55.81 17.66 -37.24
CA ILE A 159 55.89 17.67 -38.71
C ILE A 159 56.13 19.10 -39.24
N ASP A 160 55.36 20.08 -38.75
CA ASP A 160 55.51 21.49 -39.14
C ASP A 160 56.88 22.08 -38.76
N ARG A 161 57.52 21.57 -37.70
CA ARG A 161 58.86 21.98 -37.25
C ARG A 161 59.94 21.40 -38.14
N ASP A 162 59.86 20.12 -38.50
CA ASP A 162 60.87 19.47 -39.34
C ASP A 162 60.81 19.98 -40.79
N GLN A 163 59.62 20.32 -41.32
CA GLN A 163 59.49 20.97 -42.64
C GLN A 163 60.07 22.40 -42.69
N LYS A 164 60.23 23.08 -41.54
CA LYS A 164 60.72 24.46 -41.46
C LYS A 164 62.23 24.63 -41.25
N LYS A 165 63.01 23.55 -41.19
CA LYS A 165 64.48 23.62 -41.21
C LYS A 165 64.98 23.70 -42.66
N PRO A 166 65.58 24.83 -43.11
CA PRO A 166 66.30 24.87 -44.37
C PRO A 166 67.58 24.03 -44.27
N LYS A 167 68.09 23.60 -45.43
CA LYS A 167 69.48 23.13 -45.57
C LYS A 167 70.46 24.31 -45.54
#